data_AF-Q47WF4-F1
#
_entry.id   AF-Q47WF4-F1
#
_cell.length_a   1.000
_cell.length_b   1.000
_cell.length_c   1.000
_cell.angle_alpha   90.00
_cell.angle_beta   90.00
_cell.angle_gamma   90.00
#
_symmetry.space_group_name_H-M   'P 1'
#
loop_
_entity.id
_entity.type
_entity.pdbx_description
1 polymer ?
#
loop_
_entity_poly.entity_id
_entity_poly.type
_entity_poly.pdbx_seq_one_letter_code
_entity_poly.pdbx_strand_id
1 'polypeptide(L)'
;MTNKDIYKNNPLHGTSLETVLTTLVDHYGFEILAAYMNLNCFKQNASIESSLKFLKKTQWAQEKVEAFYMYQYNSLPKADDANFELPPRDRIVPSGLEQRPPKELSLDDAEELRIKQAKKTRERAAAATSANPWGSR
;
A
#
# COMPACT_ATOMS: atom_id res chain seq x y z
N MET A 1 -12.66 10.15 -30.12
CA MET A 1 -13.07 9.35 -28.95
C MET A 1 -12.17 9.77 -27.80
N THR A 2 -12.71 10.43 -26.79
CA THR A 2 -11.90 10.96 -25.68
C THR A 2 -11.38 9.80 -24.82
N ASN A 3 -10.08 9.83 -24.53
CA ASN A 3 -9.29 8.81 -23.83
C ASN A 3 -9.65 8.69 -22.32
N LYS A 4 -10.94 8.81 -21.98
CA LYS A 4 -11.45 8.88 -20.59
C LYS A 4 -11.98 7.53 -20.10
N ASP A 5 -12.26 6.60 -21.01
CA ASP A 5 -12.78 5.28 -20.67
C ASP A 5 -11.73 4.36 -20.03
N ILE A 6 -10.43 4.60 -20.27
CA ILE A 6 -9.33 3.80 -19.70
C ILE A 6 -9.25 3.89 -18.16
N TYR A 7 -9.74 4.98 -17.56
CA TYR A 7 -9.69 5.20 -16.11
C TYR A 7 -10.93 4.67 -15.38
N LYS A 8 -12.00 4.30 -16.10
CA LYS A 8 -13.28 3.89 -15.48
C LYS A 8 -13.19 2.57 -14.70
N ASN A 9 -12.21 1.74 -14.99
CA ASN A 9 -12.07 0.43 -14.36
C ASN A 9 -11.30 0.46 -13.03
N ASN A 10 -10.78 1.62 -12.62
CA ASN A 10 -10.08 1.74 -11.35
C ASN A 10 -11.09 1.64 -10.19
N PRO A 11 -10.95 0.68 -9.24
CA PRO A 11 -11.88 0.51 -8.13
C PRO A 11 -11.94 1.72 -7.18
N LEU A 12 -10.99 2.65 -7.28
CA LEU A 12 -10.99 3.90 -6.53
C LEU A 12 -11.87 5.00 -7.17
N HIS A 13 -12.31 4.82 -8.42
CA HIS A 13 -13.11 5.81 -9.12
C HIS A 13 -14.54 5.83 -8.56
N GLY A 14 -14.93 6.95 -7.95
CA GLY A 14 -16.23 7.10 -7.27
C GLY A 14 -16.27 6.57 -5.83
N THR A 15 -15.19 5.97 -5.35
CA THR A 15 -15.07 5.47 -3.97
C THR A 15 -14.43 6.54 -3.08
N SER A 16 -15.06 6.80 -1.93
CA SER A 16 -14.55 7.74 -0.94
C SER A 16 -13.41 7.13 -0.12
N LEU A 17 -12.49 7.96 0.39
CA LEU A 17 -11.41 7.51 1.26
C LEU A 17 -11.94 6.84 2.54
N GLU A 18 -13.08 7.32 3.04
CA GLU A 18 -13.78 6.75 4.19
C GLU A 18 -14.25 5.32 3.88
N THR A 19 -14.92 5.12 2.74
CA THR A 19 -15.37 3.79 2.31
C THR A 19 -14.19 2.82 2.17
N VAL A 20 -13.09 3.26 1.56
CA VAL A 20 -11.87 2.45 1.42
C VAL A 20 -11.34 2.05 2.78
N LEU A 21 -11.18 3.00 3.70
CA LEU A 21 -10.63 2.74 5.02
C LEU A 21 -11.53 1.81 5.84
N THR A 22 -12.83 2.07 5.88
CA THR A 22 -13.80 1.23 6.60
C THR A 22 -13.77 -0.20 6.07
N THR A 23 -13.77 -0.39 4.74
CA THR A 23 -13.69 -1.73 4.14
C THR A 23 -12.42 -2.48 4.54
N LEU A 24 -11.28 -1.79 4.57
CA LEU A 24 -10.00 -2.39 4.97
C LEU A 24 -9.97 -2.75 6.46
N VAL A 25 -10.52 -1.89 7.31
CA VAL A 25 -10.58 -2.11 8.76
C VAL A 25 -11.55 -3.23 9.09
N ASP A 26 -12.70 -3.30 8.44
CA ASP A 26 -13.70 -4.35 8.64
C ASP A 26 -13.16 -5.73 8.25
N HIS A 27 -12.34 -5.80 7.20
CA HIS A 27 -11.77 -7.05 6.72
C HIS A 27 -10.50 -7.49 7.46
N TYR A 28 -9.57 -6.57 7.73
CA TYR A 28 -8.23 -6.89 8.26
C TYR A 28 -8.00 -6.43 9.71
N GLY A 29 -8.77 -5.47 10.20
CA GLY A 29 -8.52 -4.82 11.48
C GLY A 29 -7.29 -3.91 11.48
N PHE A 30 -7.21 -3.03 12.49
CA PHE A 30 -6.11 -2.06 12.61
C PHE A 30 -4.74 -2.70 12.85
N GLU A 31 -4.69 -3.83 13.57
CA GLU A 31 -3.42 -4.48 13.93
C GLU A 31 -2.67 -4.99 12.70
N ILE A 32 -3.37 -5.69 11.80
CA ILE A 32 -2.80 -6.18 10.53
C ILE A 32 -2.40 -4.99 9.66
N LEU A 33 -3.28 -4.00 9.50
CA LEU A 33 -2.97 -2.81 8.71
C LEU A 33 -1.73 -2.06 9.24
N ALA A 34 -1.58 -1.95 10.56
CA ALA A 34 -0.39 -1.39 11.19
C ALA A 34 0.85 -2.26 10.96
N ALA A 35 0.71 -3.58 10.95
CA ALA A 35 1.79 -4.52 10.68
C ALA A 35 2.36 -4.36 9.26
N TYR A 36 1.47 -4.31 8.26
CA TYR A 36 1.85 -4.22 6.84
C TYR A 36 2.22 -2.82 6.37
N MET A 37 1.45 -1.78 6.74
CA MET A 37 1.69 -0.43 6.25
C MET A 37 2.61 0.40 7.15
N ASN A 38 2.81 0.01 8.41
CA ASN A 38 3.63 0.72 9.38
C ASN A 38 3.25 2.22 9.51
N LEU A 39 1.96 2.53 9.51
CA LEU A 39 1.44 3.88 9.70
C LEU A 39 1.11 4.15 11.17
N ASN A 40 1.54 5.29 11.70
CA ASN A 40 1.35 5.62 13.11
C ASN A 40 -0.13 5.79 13.51
N CYS A 41 -0.98 6.27 12.60
CA CYS A 41 -2.42 6.41 12.85
C CYS A 41 -3.14 5.08 13.12
N PHE A 42 -2.57 3.95 12.67
CA PHE A 42 -3.10 2.62 12.95
C PHE A 42 -2.51 1.99 14.20
N LYS A 43 -1.44 2.57 14.77
CA LYS A 43 -0.81 2.09 16.01
C LYS A 43 -1.26 2.83 17.26
N GLN A 44 -1.44 4.15 17.15
CA GLN A 44 -1.77 5.02 18.27
C GLN A 44 -3.14 5.64 18.05
N ASN A 45 -4.07 5.41 18.98
CA ASN A 45 -5.45 5.91 18.91
C ASN A 45 -6.16 5.52 17.60
N ALA A 46 -6.08 4.23 17.25
CA ALA A 46 -6.66 3.67 16.04
C ALA A 46 -8.19 3.84 16.06
N SER A 47 -8.68 4.77 15.26
CA SER A 47 -10.10 4.93 14.95
C SER A 47 -10.27 5.38 13.51
N ILE A 48 -11.45 5.15 12.94
CA ILE A 48 -11.75 5.57 11.56
C ILE A 48 -11.61 7.08 11.44
N GLU A 49 -12.18 7.84 12.37
CA GLU A 49 -12.12 9.31 12.35
C GLU A 49 -10.71 9.87 12.49
N SER A 50 -9.91 9.36 13.43
CA SER A 50 -8.53 9.82 13.66
C SER A 50 -7.65 9.53 12.44
N SER A 51 -7.83 8.33 11.87
CA SER A 51 -7.13 7.88 10.66
C SER A 51 -7.52 8.74 9.46
N LEU A 52 -8.81 9.03 9.26
CA LEU A 52 -9.23 9.90 8.14
C LEU A 52 -8.67 11.31 8.26
N LYS A 53 -8.66 11.90 9.46
CA LYS A 53 -8.03 13.20 9.69
C LYS A 53 -6.53 13.19 9.35
N PHE A 54 -5.83 12.10 9.67
CA PHE A 54 -4.41 11.94 9.35
C PHE A 54 -4.18 11.74 7.85
N LEU A 55 -4.93 10.83 7.21
CA LEU A 55 -4.78 10.50 5.79
C LEU A 55 -5.09 11.71 4.89
N LYS A 56 -6.11 12.51 5.23
CA LYS A 56 -6.44 13.75 4.51
C LYS A 56 -5.32 14.80 4.56
N LYS A 57 -4.47 14.78 5.59
CA LYS A 57 -3.32 15.70 5.73
C LYS A 57 -2.03 15.13 5.15
N THR A 58 -1.97 13.81 4.95
CA THR A 58 -0.74 13.09 4.62
C THR A 58 -0.93 12.34 3.32
N GLN A 59 -0.74 13.05 2.20
CA GLN A 59 -1.02 12.56 0.85
C GLN A 59 -0.36 11.19 0.55
N TRP A 60 0.94 11.05 0.84
CA TRP A 60 1.65 9.78 0.62
C TRP A 60 1.06 8.61 1.43
N ALA A 61 0.49 8.89 2.61
CA ALA A 61 -0.13 7.88 3.45
C ALA A 61 -1.52 7.50 2.92
N GLN A 62 -2.29 8.47 2.42
CA GLN A 62 -3.54 8.21 1.69
C GLN A 62 -3.27 7.30 0.49
N GLU A 63 -2.29 7.66 -0.35
CA GLU A 63 -1.92 6.87 -1.53
C GLU A 63 -1.45 5.46 -1.14
N LYS A 64 -0.74 5.32 -0.02
CA LYS A 64 -0.32 4.01 0.49
C LYS A 64 -1.53 3.12 0.84
N VAL A 65 -2.55 3.68 1.49
CA VAL A 65 -3.79 2.97 1.85
C VAL A 65 -4.60 2.61 0.60
N GLU A 66 -4.73 3.55 -0.34
CA GLU A 66 -5.43 3.31 -1.62
C GLU A 66 -4.73 2.25 -2.47
N ALA A 67 -3.40 2.27 -2.55
CA ALA A 67 -2.62 1.24 -3.22
C ALA A 67 -2.80 -0.14 -2.56
N PHE A 68 -2.81 -0.18 -1.22
CA PHE A 68 -3.06 -1.42 -0.48
C PHE A 68 -4.46 -1.97 -0.79
N TYR A 69 -5.48 -1.12 -0.86
CA TYR A 69 -6.83 -1.53 -1.27
C TYR A 69 -6.86 -2.12 -2.69
N MET A 70 -6.17 -1.51 -3.65
CA MET A 70 -6.10 -2.03 -5.02
C MET A 70 -5.46 -3.42 -5.10
N TYR A 71 -4.29 -3.60 -4.49
CA TYR A 71 -3.50 -4.82 -4.71
C TYR A 71 -3.78 -5.94 -3.71
N GLN A 72 -4.13 -5.59 -2.47
CA GLN A 72 -4.31 -6.57 -1.40
C GLN A 72 -5.78 -6.95 -1.23
N TYR A 73 -6.69 -5.99 -1.33
CA TYR A 73 -8.13 -6.24 -1.17
C TYR A 73 -8.79 -6.63 -2.51
N ASN A 74 -8.56 -5.87 -3.59
CA ASN A 74 -9.09 -6.23 -4.91
C ASN A 74 -8.21 -7.22 -5.68
N SER A 75 -7.05 -7.60 -5.10
CA SER A 75 -6.12 -8.59 -5.67
C SER A 75 -5.70 -8.28 -7.12
N LEU A 76 -5.59 -6.99 -7.46
CA LEU A 76 -5.21 -6.55 -8.80
C LEU A 76 -3.75 -6.94 -9.12
N PRO A 77 -3.43 -7.20 -10.40
CA PRO A 77 -2.06 -7.38 -10.83
C PRO A 77 -1.25 -6.11 -10.55
N LYS A 78 0.06 -6.29 -10.29
CA LYS A 78 0.97 -5.16 -10.09
C LYS A 78 0.97 -4.27 -11.34
N ALA A 79 0.87 -2.96 -11.14
CA ALA A 79 1.04 -2.00 -12.22
C ALA A 79 2.45 -2.11 -12.85
N ASP A 80 2.51 -1.79 -14.15
CA ASP A 80 3.75 -1.53 -14.89
C ASP A 80 4.48 -0.31 -14.32
N ASP A 81 5.78 -0.21 -14.62
CA ASP A 81 6.64 0.81 -14.02
C ASP A 81 6.15 2.24 -14.31
N ALA A 82 5.64 2.51 -15.52
CA ALA A 82 5.10 3.82 -15.88
C ALA A 82 3.83 4.18 -15.08
N ASN A 83 2.91 3.24 -14.88
CA ASN A 83 1.74 3.48 -14.02
C ASN A 83 2.09 3.48 -12.53
N PHE A 84 3.17 2.82 -12.11
CA PHE A 84 3.55 2.77 -10.71
C PHE A 84 4.01 4.15 -10.17
N GLU A 85 4.60 4.97 -11.04
CA GLU A 85 4.97 6.37 -10.75
C GLU A 85 3.74 7.28 -10.54
N LEU A 86 2.60 6.91 -11.12
CA LEU A 86 1.35 7.66 -10.96
C LEU A 86 0.68 7.38 -9.61
N PRO A 87 -0.04 8.37 -9.04
CA PRO A 87 -0.89 8.16 -7.87
C PRO A 87 -1.90 7.04 -8.11
N PRO A 88 -2.27 6.25 -7.08
CA PRO A 88 -3.16 5.10 -7.23
C PRO A 88 -4.49 5.40 -7.94
N ARG A 89 -5.08 6.57 -7.72
CA ARG A 89 -6.34 7.00 -8.36
C ARG A 89 -6.20 7.27 -9.86
N ASP A 90 -5.00 7.61 -10.31
CA ASP A 90 -4.70 7.97 -11.72
C ASP A 90 -4.13 6.77 -12.51
N ARG A 91 -3.95 5.61 -11.86
CA ARG A 91 -3.48 4.39 -12.54
C ARG A 91 -4.53 3.84 -13.48
N ILE A 92 -4.07 3.39 -14.64
CA ILE A 92 -4.90 2.73 -15.65
C ILE A 92 -5.05 1.25 -15.28
N VAL A 93 -6.30 0.79 -15.19
CA VAL A 93 -6.62 -0.62 -14.95
C VAL A 93 -7.26 -1.20 -16.22
N PRO A 94 -6.67 -2.23 -16.85
CA PRO A 94 -7.26 -2.86 -18.03
C PRO A 94 -8.67 -3.40 -17.75
N SER A 95 -9.60 -3.21 -18.70
CA SER A 95 -10.93 -3.80 -18.64
C SER A 95 -10.84 -5.31 -18.80
N GLY A 96 -11.51 -6.08 -17.93
CA GLY A 96 -11.55 -7.55 -17.98
C GLY A 96 -10.74 -8.26 -16.90
N LEU A 97 -10.14 -7.51 -15.96
CA LEU A 97 -9.58 -8.11 -14.75
C LEU A 97 -10.71 -8.43 -13.77
N GLU A 98 -10.89 -9.72 -13.48
CA GLU A 98 -11.82 -10.17 -12.45
C GLU A 98 -11.26 -9.86 -11.07
N GLN A 99 -12.07 -9.24 -10.21
CA GLN A 99 -11.74 -9.05 -8.80
C GLN A 99 -11.69 -10.42 -8.13
N ARG A 100 -10.54 -10.79 -7.60
CA ARG A 100 -10.40 -11.99 -6.77
C ARG A 100 -10.78 -11.64 -5.33
N PRO A 101 -11.08 -12.65 -4.49
CA PRO A 101 -11.27 -12.40 -3.07
C PRO A 101 -10.07 -11.66 -2.46
N PRO A 102 -10.30 -10.89 -1.38
CA PRO A 102 -9.23 -10.23 -0.64
C PRO A 102 -8.19 -11.24 -0.18
N LYS A 103 -6.92 -10.85 -0.27
CA LYS A 103 -5.81 -11.72 0.13
C LYS A 103 -5.82 -11.89 1.65
N GLU A 104 -5.79 -13.13 2.12
CA GLU A 104 -5.59 -13.42 3.53
C GLU A 104 -4.23 -12.89 3.98
N LEU A 105 -4.22 -12.13 5.07
CA LEU A 105 -3.04 -11.52 5.67
C LEU A 105 -2.91 -12.01 7.09
N SER A 106 -1.72 -12.47 7.46
CA SER A 106 -1.39 -12.90 8.82
C SER A 106 -0.41 -11.91 9.47
N LEU A 107 -0.45 -11.81 10.80
CA LEU A 107 0.58 -11.10 11.55
C LEU A 107 1.94 -11.78 11.43
N ASP A 108 1.95 -13.12 11.37
CA ASP A 108 3.18 -13.91 11.22
C ASP A 108 3.85 -13.59 9.87
N ASP A 109 3.08 -13.57 8.79
CA ASP A 109 3.54 -13.16 7.46
C ASP A 109 4.13 -11.75 7.47
N ALA A 110 3.51 -10.82 8.20
CA ALA A 110 3.99 -9.45 8.33
C ALA A 110 5.34 -9.40 9.08
N GLU A 111 5.52 -10.23 10.10
CA GLU A 111 6.78 -10.37 10.83
C GLU A 111 7.88 -10.96 9.94
N GLU A 112 7.58 -12.03 9.21
CA GLU A 112 8.52 -12.63 8.26
C GLU A 112 8.99 -11.62 7.21
N LEU A 113 8.05 -10.85 6.64
CA LEU A 113 8.37 -9.79 5.69
C LEU A 113 9.30 -8.73 6.30
N ARG A 114 9.07 -8.33 7.55
CA ARG A 114 9.93 -7.39 8.27
C ARG A 114 11.32 -7.96 8.52
N ILE A 115 11.41 -9.21 8.98
CA ILE A 115 12.69 -9.90 9.19
C ILE A 115 13.46 -9.98 7.87
N LYS A 116 12.80 -10.36 6.78
CA LYS A 116 13.40 -10.44 5.45
C LYS A 116 13.89 -9.09 4.94
N GLN A 117 13.09 -8.04 5.09
CA GLN A 117 13.48 -6.68 4.74
C GLN A 117 14.67 -6.19 5.59
N ALA A 118 14.68 -6.48 6.90
CA ALA A 118 15.77 -6.13 7.80
C ALA A 118 17.07 -6.86 7.44
N LYS A 119 17.00 -8.17 7.16
CA LYS A 119 18.15 -8.97 6.70
C LYS A 119 18.73 -8.41 5.41
N LYS A 120 17.89 -8.18 4.40
CA LYS A 120 18.30 -7.61 3.11
C LYS A 120 18.92 -6.22 3.25
N THR A 121 18.39 -5.40 4.16
CA THR A 121 18.94 -4.07 4.45
C THR A 121 20.33 -4.17 5.11
N ARG A 122 20.50 -5.07 6.08
CA ARG A 122 21.81 -5.35 6.71
C ARG A 122 22.83 -5.86 5.70
N GLU A 123 22.44 -6.81 4.84
CA GLU A 123 23.30 -7.33 3.77
C GLU A 123 23.74 -6.23 2.80
N ARG A 124 22.81 -5.38 2.35
CA ARG A 124 23.12 -4.23 1.49
C ARG A 124 24.04 -3.21 2.18
N ALA A 125 23.81 -2.93 3.46
CA ALA A 125 24.65 -2.02 4.23
C ALA A 125 26.08 -2.59 4.38
N ALA A 126 26.22 -3.88 4.69
CA ALA A 126 27.51 -4.56 4.78
C ALA A 126 28.26 -4.56 3.44
N ALA A 127 27.56 -4.84 2.33
CA ALA A 127 28.14 -4.77 0.98
C ALA A 127 28.60 -3.34 0.64
N ALA A 128 27.82 -2.32 0.99
CA ALA A 128 28.18 -0.92 0.78
C ALA A 128 29.44 -0.51 1.56
N THR A 129 29.62 -0.99 2.79
CA THR A 129 30.85 -0.75 3.57
C THR A 129 32.07 -1.43 2.95
N SER A 130 31.94 -2.64 2.38
CA SER A 130 33.06 -3.34 1.73
C SER A 130 33.49 -2.77 0.38
N ALA A 131 32.56 -2.17 -0.37
CA ALA A 131 32.77 -1.74 -1.75
C ALA A 131 33.04 -0.24 -1.91
N ASN A 132 32.92 0.55 -0.84
CA ASN A 132 33.08 1.99 -0.92
C ASN A 132 34.46 2.42 -0.36
N PRO A 133 35.45 2.73 -1.22
CA PRO A 133 36.81 3.12 -0.78
C PRO A 133 36.87 4.44 0.00
N TRP A 134 35.74 5.17 0.06
CA TRP A 134 35.55 6.40 0.84
C TRP A 134 34.58 6.21 2.03
N GLY A 135 34.06 5.00 2.25
CA GLY A 135 33.14 4.65 3.32
C GLY A 135 33.88 4.32 4.63
N SER A 136 34.40 5.36 5.27
CA SER A 136 34.94 5.39 6.65
C SER A 136 36.20 4.56 6.94
N ARG A 137 37.31 5.30 7.15
CA ARG A 137 38.45 4.91 8.00
C ARG A 137 38.10 5.21 9.46
#